data_AF-A0A6N0C0P7-F1
#
_entry.id   AF-A0A6N0C0P7-F1
#
_cell.length_a   1.000
_cell.length_b   1.000
_cell.length_c   1.000
_cell.angle_alpha   90.00
_cell.angle_beta   90.00
_cell.angle_gamma   90.00
#
_symmetry.space_group_name_H-M   'P 1'
#
loop_
_entity.id
_entity.type
_entity.pdbx_description
1 polymer ?
#
loop_
_entity_poly.entity_id
_entity_poly.type
_entity_poly.pdbx_seq_one_letter_code
_entity_poly.pdbx_strand_id
1 'polypeptide(L)'
;MPTFDTLAAFWTTPMIKTNVLVFFNLLGALLLGLLVGYERAYHGRAAGMRTYGLVCMASAALTVIGGYSSAWFGGNFLLGTATDTSRVIQGIVTGIGFLCAGVIMREGFNISGLTTAASLWAASVIGILVGVGFYAAAIALAALSAFSMMWISRLETWLPSRQAVAITLRFRPGFAPSEPALCQMAGERGYDIASGTIAIECNDGVLQWSFVAVARNRQRMMPISTLSEQIARFEGVTDFQLNYARN
;
A
#
# COMPACT_ATOMS: atom_id res chain seq x y z
N MET A 1 -31.97 -1.90 37.23
CA MET A 1 -30.66 -1.32 37.60
C MET A 1 -29.65 -2.46 37.61
N PRO A 2 -28.44 -2.30 37.03
CA PRO A 2 -27.40 -3.32 37.22
C PRO A 2 -27.16 -3.49 38.72
N THR A 3 -27.34 -4.69 39.24
CA THR A 3 -27.07 -5.00 40.64
C THR A 3 -25.55 -5.06 40.86
N PHE A 4 -25.07 -4.88 42.08
CA PHE A 4 -23.63 -5.02 42.38
C PHE A 4 -23.05 -6.36 41.90
N ASP A 5 -23.88 -7.41 41.88
CA ASP A 5 -23.54 -8.74 41.37
C ASP A 5 -23.21 -8.75 39.87
N THR A 6 -23.88 -7.91 39.06
CA THR A 6 -23.58 -7.85 37.62
C THR A 6 -22.26 -7.12 37.33
N LEU A 7 -21.85 -6.18 38.19
CA LEU A 7 -20.54 -5.53 38.12
C LEU A 7 -19.42 -6.44 38.63
N ALA A 8 -19.68 -7.22 39.68
CA ALA A 8 -18.71 -8.17 40.22
C ALA A 8 -18.32 -9.27 39.22
N ALA A 9 -19.22 -9.64 38.30
CA ALA A 9 -18.97 -10.64 37.25
C ALA A 9 -17.74 -10.31 36.36
N PHE A 10 -17.46 -9.03 36.12
CA PHE A 10 -16.31 -8.57 35.31
C PHE A 10 -14.95 -8.72 36.01
N TRP A 11 -14.95 -8.87 37.32
CA TRP A 11 -13.73 -8.95 38.14
C TRP A 11 -13.45 -10.36 38.69
N THR A 12 -14.13 -11.36 38.13
CA THR A 12 -13.93 -12.76 38.49
C THR A 12 -12.56 -13.27 38.02
N THR A 13 -11.99 -14.27 38.72
CA THR A 13 -10.68 -14.85 38.36
C THR A 13 -10.58 -15.32 36.89
N PRO A 14 -11.61 -15.96 36.30
CA PRO A 14 -11.59 -16.31 34.88
C PRO A 14 -11.53 -15.08 33.97
N MET A 15 -12.25 -13.99 34.29
CA MET A 15 -12.20 -12.75 33.52
C MET A 15 -10.83 -12.09 33.56
N ILE A 16 -10.21 -12.04 34.73
CA ILE A 16 -8.86 -11.48 34.89
C ILE A 16 -7.86 -12.26 34.02
N LYS A 17 -7.92 -13.60 34.03
CA LYS A 17 -7.06 -14.44 33.17
C LYS A 17 -7.26 -14.14 31.69
N THR A 18 -8.51 -14.02 31.24
CA THR A 18 -8.83 -13.67 29.85
C THR A 18 -8.29 -12.29 29.49
N ASN A 19 -8.53 -11.28 30.33
CA ASN A 19 -8.05 -9.91 30.10
C ASN A 19 -6.53 -9.82 30.00
N VAL A 20 -5.80 -10.56 30.85
CA VAL A 20 -4.33 -10.64 30.79
C VAL A 20 -3.88 -11.25 29.46
N LEU A 21 -4.51 -12.33 29.01
CA LEU A 21 -4.19 -12.94 27.72
C LEU A 21 -4.49 -11.98 26.55
N VAL A 22 -5.66 -11.33 26.55
CA VAL A 22 -6.03 -10.31 25.56
C VAL A 22 -4.97 -9.22 25.52
N PHE A 23 -4.56 -8.70 26.67
CA PHE A 23 -3.54 -7.67 26.76
C PHE A 23 -2.22 -8.08 26.09
N PHE A 24 -1.73 -9.30 26.35
CA PHE A 24 -0.51 -9.80 25.70
C PHE A 24 -0.69 -10.03 24.20
N ASN A 25 -1.86 -10.45 23.74
CA ASN A 25 -2.16 -10.57 22.31
C ASN A 25 -2.14 -9.21 21.62
N LEU A 26 -2.74 -8.18 22.23
CA LEU A 26 -2.71 -6.82 21.70
C LEU A 26 -1.30 -6.25 21.67
N LEU A 27 -0.55 -6.43 22.75
CA LEU A 27 0.84 -5.96 22.85
C LEU A 27 1.73 -6.68 21.83
N GLY A 28 1.62 -8.01 21.72
CA GLY A 28 2.37 -8.82 20.77
C GLY A 28 2.06 -8.44 19.31
N ALA A 29 0.78 -8.28 18.98
CA ALA A 29 0.36 -7.84 17.66
C ALA A 29 0.85 -6.42 17.34
N LEU A 30 0.80 -5.49 18.30
CA LEU A 30 1.35 -4.15 18.14
C LEU A 30 2.84 -4.20 17.82
N LEU A 31 3.62 -4.97 18.59
CA LEU A 31 5.07 -5.09 18.41
C LEU A 31 5.44 -5.72 17.06
N LEU A 32 4.75 -6.79 16.65
CA LEU A 32 4.96 -7.41 15.33
C LEU A 32 4.60 -6.44 14.19
N GLY A 33 3.51 -5.70 14.32
CA GLY A 33 3.14 -4.68 13.34
C GLY A 33 4.17 -3.54 13.25
N LEU A 34 4.67 -3.06 14.40
CA LEU A 34 5.74 -2.06 14.45
C LEU A 34 7.02 -2.57 13.77
N LEU A 35 7.40 -3.83 14.01
CA LEU A 35 8.56 -4.46 13.38
C LEU A 35 8.45 -4.46 11.86
N VAL A 36 7.32 -4.92 11.30
CA VAL A 36 7.10 -4.94 9.85
C VAL A 36 7.07 -3.52 9.27
N GLY A 37 6.48 -2.57 9.98
CA GLY A 37 6.41 -1.18 9.54
C GLY A 37 7.72 -0.38 9.68
N TYR A 38 8.75 -0.94 10.33
CA TYR A 38 10.02 -0.23 10.60
C TYR A 38 10.73 0.19 9.32
N GLU A 39 10.94 -0.76 8.40
CA GLU A 39 11.59 -0.48 7.13
C GLU A 39 10.80 0.56 6.32
N ARG A 40 9.47 0.49 6.36
CA ARG A 40 8.59 1.40 5.63
C ARG A 40 8.68 2.83 6.15
N ALA A 41 8.74 3.00 7.47
CA ALA A 41 8.97 4.31 8.08
C ALA A 41 10.36 4.87 7.76
N TYR A 42 11.39 4.02 7.81
CA TYR A 42 12.76 4.41 7.49
C TYR A 42 12.90 4.93 6.06
N HIS A 43 12.19 4.32 5.10
CA HIS A 43 12.18 4.74 3.69
C HIS A 43 11.13 5.81 3.36
N GLY A 44 10.49 6.44 4.36
CA GLY A 44 9.53 7.53 4.16
C GLY A 44 8.30 7.15 3.32
N ARG A 45 7.85 5.89 3.40
CA ARG A 45 6.69 5.40 2.64
C ARG A 45 5.38 5.93 3.25
N ALA A 46 4.31 5.96 2.45
CA ALA A 46 3.00 6.53 2.81
C ALA A 46 2.40 5.99 4.12
N ALA A 47 2.65 4.71 4.47
CA ALA A 47 2.31 4.14 5.76
C ALA A 47 3.58 3.61 6.45
N GLY A 48 3.78 3.99 7.71
CA GLY A 48 4.95 3.64 8.52
C GLY A 48 4.59 2.81 9.75
N MET A 49 5.55 2.65 10.67
CA MET A 49 5.44 1.84 11.88
C MET A 49 4.12 1.98 12.62
N ARG A 50 3.69 3.22 12.91
CA ARG A 50 2.47 3.49 13.68
C ARG A 50 1.24 2.88 13.01
N THR A 51 1.11 3.04 11.70
CA THR A 51 -0.03 2.51 10.93
C THR A 51 -0.06 0.98 10.97
N TYR A 52 1.08 0.32 10.75
CA TYR A 52 1.15 -1.15 10.77
C TYR A 52 0.87 -1.70 12.18
N GLY A 53 1.43 -1.08 13.21
CA GLY A 53 1.17 -1.43 14.60
C GLY A 53 -0.32 -1.34 14.96
N LEU A 54 -0.97 -0.22 14.62
CA LEU A 54 -2.40 -0.02 14.89
C LEU A 54 -3.28 -1.01 14.13
N VAL A 55 -3.02 -1.26 12.85
CA VAL A 55 -3.79 -2.22 12.03
C VAL A 55 -3.64 -3.64 12.58
N CYS A 56 -2.43 -4.05 12.93
CA CYS A 56 -2.15 -5.38 13.47
C CYS A 56 -2.82 -5.57 14.85
N MET A 57 -2.68 -4.58 15.75
CA MET A 57 -3.31 -4.58 17.06
C MET A 57 -4.85 -4.58 16.98
N ALA A 58 -5.44 -3.75 16.10
CA ALA A 58 -6.89 -3.69 15.92
C ALA A 58 -7.45 -5.00 15.36
N SER A 59 -6.74 -5.63 14.41
CA SER A 59 -7.12 -6.92 13.85
C SER A 59 -7.08 -8.01 14.93
N ALA A 60 -6.02 -8.04 15.76
CA ALA A 60 -5.94 -8.94 16.91
C ALA A 60 -7.09 -8.70 17.90
N ALA A 61 -7.40 -7.44 18.23
CA ALA A 61 -8.51 -7.08 19.11
C ALA A 61 -9.84 -7.65 18.61
N LEU A 62 -10.15 -7.42 17.33
CA LEU A 62 -11.39 -7.90 16.72
C LEU A 62 -11.46 -9.43 16.72
N THR A 63 -10.37 -10.11 16.36
CA THR A 63 -10.31 -11.56 16.39
C THR A 63 -10.48 -12.14 17.79
N VAL A 64 -9.82 -11.55 18.80
CA VAL A 64 -9.97 -11.97 20.21
C VAL A 64 -11.40 -11.71 20.70
N ILE A 65 -12.00 -10.58 20.36
CA ILE A 65 -13.41 -10.29 20.66
C ILE A 65 -14.28 -11.44 20.11
N GLY A 66 -14.09 -11.82 18.84
CA GLY A 66 -14.84 -12.91 18.21
C GLY A 66 -14.59 -14.30 18.81
N GLY A 67 -13.36 -14.59 19.26
CA GLY A 67 -12.98 -15.89 19.80
C GLY A 67 -13.38 -16.12 21.27
N TYR A 68 -13.48 -15.05 22.06
CA TYR A 68 -13.81 -15.11 23.49
C TYR A 68 -15.26 -14.68 23.78
N SER A 69 -16.22 -15.04 22.94
CA SER A 69 -17.64 -14.68 23.12
C SER A 69 -18.28 -15.24 24.39
N SER A 70 -17.79 -16.37 24.90
CA SER A 70 -18.21 -16.91 26.20
C SER A 70 -17.84 -16.00 27.38
N ALA A 71 -16.83 -15.14 27.22
CA ALA A 71 -16.41 -14.17 28.24
C ALA A 71 -17.12 -12.81 28.09
N TRP A 72 -18.04 -12.66 27.13
CA TRP A 72 -18.75 -11.40 26.97
C TRP A 72 -19.73 -11.16 28.12
N PHE A 73 -19.97 -9.88 28.42
CA PHE A 73 -20.93 -9.44 29.44
C PHE A 73 -20.71 -10.10 30.82
N GLY A 74 -19.44 -10.28 31.21
CA GLY A 74 -19.09 -10.90 32.49
C GLY A 74 -19.36 -12.41 32.55
N GLY A 75 -19.49 -13.08 31.40
CA GLY A 75 -19.76 -14.52 31.31
C GLY A 75 -21.23 -14.87 31.44
N ASN A 76 -22.12 -13.86 31.48
CA ASN A 76 -23.58 -14.04 31.55
C ASN A 76 -24.23 -14.22 30.17
N PHE A 77 -23.43 -14.31 29.11
CA PHE A 77 -23.93 -14.56 27.76
C PHE A 77 -24.39 -16.03 27.65
N LEU A 78 -25.65 -16.24 27.26
CA LEU A 78 -26.28 -17.56 27.17
C LEU A 78 -25.44 -18.52 26.30
N LEU A 79 -25.10 -19.67 26.89
CA LEU A 79 -24.51 -20.83 26.22
C LEU A 79 -25.36 -21.21 24.99
N GLY A 80 -24.88 -20.92 23.78
CA GLY A 80 -25.52 -21.36 22.54
C GLY A 80 -25.22 -20.52 21.29
N THR A 81 -24.82 -19.27 21.44
CA THR A 81 -24.49 -18.37 20.32
C THR A 81 -22.97 -18.22 20.19
N ALA A 82 -22.30 -19.30 19.78
CA ALA A 82 -20.91 -19.20 19.37
C ALA A 82 -20.81 -18.20 18.21
N THR A 83 -20.07 -17.11 18.42
CA THR A 83 -19.76 -16.16 17.35
C THR A 83 -18.93 -16.85 16.29
N ASP A 84 -19.42 -16.81 15.06
CA ASP A 84 -18.67 -17.29 13.91
C ASP A 84 -17.46 -16.39 13.68
N THR A 85 -16.30 -16.82 14.17
CA THR A 85 -15.03 -16.09 14.06
C THR A 85 -14.67 -15.83 12.60
N SER A 86 -15.13 -16.68 11.67
CA SER A 86 -14.96 -16.49 10.23
C SER A 86 -15.63 -15.19 9.74
N ARG A 87 -16.78 -14.81 10.30
CA ARG A 87 -17.46 -13.55 9.97
C ARG A 87 -16.70 -12.34 10.46
N VAL A 88 -16.09 -12.44 11.63
CA VAL A 88 -15.22 -11.38 12.17
C VAL A 88 -14.00 -11.21 11.26
N ILE A 89 -13.35 -12.32 10.87
CA ILE A 89 -12.23 -12.32 9.93
C ILE A 89 -12.65 -11.72 8.58
N GLN A 90 -13.79 -12.11 8.03
CA GLN A 90 -14.34 -11.54 6.80
C GLN A 90 -14.54 -10.02 6.92
N GLY A 91 -15.04 -9.55 8.06
CA GLY A 91 -15.18 -8.12 8.35
C GLY A 91 -13.85 -7.39 8.38
N ILE A 92 -12.82 -7.98 9.01
CA ILE A 92 -11.46 -7.42 9.04
C ILE A 92 -10.88 -7.34 7.63
N VAL A 93 -10.96 -8.43 6.85
CA VAL A 93 -10.44 -8.51 5.46
C VAL A 93 -11.14 -7.49 4.56
N THR A 94 -12.44 -7.25 4.76
CA THR A 94 -13.19 -6.22 4.02
C THR A 94 -12.75 -4.82 4.44
N GLY A 95 -12.64 -4.56 5.76
CA GLY A 95 -12.25 -3.25 6.29
C GLY A 95 -10.84 -2.82 5.90
N ILE A 96 -9.87 -3.76 5.90
CA ILE A 96 -8.51 -3.46 5.45
C ILE A 96 -8.47 -3.15 3.95
N GLY A 97 -9.36 -3.73 3.15
CA GLY A 97 -9.52 -3.40 1.73
C GLY A 97 -9.80 -1.91 1.50
N PHE A 98 -10.66 -1.31 2.33
CA PHE A 98 -10.97 0.12 2.28
C PHE A 98 -9.76 0.99 2.62
N LEU A 99 -9.01 0.66 3.69
CA LEU A 99 -7.78 1.37 4.05
C LEU A 99 -6.72 1.25 2.95
N CYS A 100 -6.55 0.07 2.37
CA CYS A 100 -5.62 -0.18 1.28
C CYS A 100 -5.95 0.64 0.04
N ALA A 101 -7.24 0.78 -0.31
CA ALA A 101 -7.67 1.63 -1.41
C ALA A 101 -7.26 3.11 -1.19
N GLY A 102 -7.36 3.61 0.04
CA GLY A 102 -6.95 4.98 0.38
C GLY A 102 -5.45 5.25 0.33
N VAL A 103 -4.61 4.20 0.34
CA VAL A 103 -3.14 4.32 0.24
C VAL A 103 -2.64 4.22 -1.21
N ILE A 104 -3.45 3.65 -2.11
CA ILE A 104 -3.11 3.52 -3.52
C ILE A 104 -3.49 4.82 -4.23
N MET A 105 -2.47 5.59 -4.62
CA MET A 105 -2.64 6.87 -5.30
C MET A 105 -2.27 6.73 -6.77
N ARG A 106 -3.12 7.27 -7.64
CA ARG A 106 -2.88 7.33 -9.09
C ARG A 106 -2.74 8.79 -9.52
N GLU A 107 -1.59 9.12 -10.08
CA GLU A 107 -1.29 10.42 -10.68
C GLU A 107 -0.93 10.23 -12.15
N GLY A 108 -1.89 10.49 -13.05
CA GLY A 108 -1.74 10.21 -14.48
C GLY A 108 -1.45 8.73 -14.76
N PHE A 109 -0.23 8.45 -15.24
CA PHE A 109 0.28 7.10 -15.49
C PHE A 109 1.05 6.49 -14.33
N ASN A 110 1.31 7.25 -13.27
CA ASN A 110 2.06 6.80 -12.11
C ASN A 110 1.08 6.22 -11.07
N ILE A 111 1.25 4.96 -10.69
CA ILE A 111 0.52 4.35 -9.59
C ILE A 111 1.51 4.13 -8.45
N SER A 112 1.19 4.60 -7.26
CA SER A 112 2.03 4.45 -6.08
C SER A 112 1.25 3.83 -4.94
N GLY A 113 1.97 3.23 -3.98
CA GLY A 113 1.36 2.68 -2.78
C GLY A 113 0.92 1.21 -2.87
N LEU A 114 1.06 0.55 -4.03
CA LEU A 114 0.68 -0.87 -4.21
C LEU A 114 1.35 -1.80 -3.19
N THR A 115 2.68 -1.72 -3.03
CA THR A 115 3.40 -2.52 -2.03
C THR A 115 3.02 -2.14 -0.59
N THR A 116 2.70 -0.87 -0.34
CA THR A 116 2.25 -0.42 0.98
C THR A 116 0.90 -1.05 1.31
N ALA A 117 -0.05 -1.02 0.38
CA ALA A 117 -1.35 -1.66 0.53
C ALA A 117 -1.22 -3.18 0.76
N ALA A 118 -0.46 -3.87 -0.08
CA ALA A 118 -0.25 -5.33 0.05
C ALA A 118 0.32 -5.73 1.42
N SER A 119 1.23 -4.92 1.96
CA SER A 119 1.84 -5.21 3.24
C SER A 119 1.05 -4.75 4.46
N LEU A 120 0.23 -3.69 4.33
CA LEU A 120 -0.76 -3.35 5.35
C LEU A 120 -1.81 -4.47 5.47
N TRP A 121 -2.17 -5.07 4.33
CA TRP A 121 -3.01 -6.26 4.27
C TRP A 121 -2.35 -7.42 5.01
N ALA A 122 -1.08 -7.74 4.73
CA ALA A 122 -0.33 -8.76 5.48
C ALA A 122 -0.27 -8.46 7.00
N ALA A 123 -0.11 -7.20 7.39
CA ALA A 123 -0.10 -6.79 8.80
C ALA A 123 -1.43 -7.08 9.52
N SER A 124 -2.57 -6.89 8.84
CA SER A 124 -3.88 -7.29 9.39
C SER A 124 -3.96 -8.80 9.65
N VAL A 125 -3.42 -9.62 8.73
CA VAL A 125 -3.40 -11.08 8.86
C VAL A 125 -2.49 -11.53 10.01
N ILE A 126 -1.35 -10.87 10.23
CA ILE A 126 -0.50 -11.11 11.42
C ILE A 126 -1.32 -10.89 12.70
N GLY A 127 -2.09 -9.79 12.75
CA GLY A 127 -2.98 -9.50 13.88
C GLY A 127 -4.03 -10.58 14.10
N ILE A 128 -4.68 -11.05 13.03
CA ILE A 128 -5.64 -12.16 13.08
C ILE A 128 -4.97 -13.43 13.66
N LEU A 129 -3.78 -13.79 13.17
CA LEU A 129 -3.05 -14.97 13.67
C LEU A 129 -2.73 -14.87 15.16
N VAL A 130 -2.28 -13.69 15.63
CA VAL A 130 -2.07 -13.44 17.08
C VAL A 130 -3.40 -13.57 17.84
N GLY A 131 -4.49 -13.02 17.30
CA GLY A 131 -5.80 -13.05 17.95
C GLY A 131 -6.42 -14.44 18.05
N VAL A 132 -6.18 -15.33 17.07
CA VAL A 132 -6.58 -16.76 17.13
C VAL A 132 -5.66 -17.56 18.06
N GLY A 133 -4.44 -17.08 18.34
CA GLY A 133 -3.44 -17.75 19.18
C GLY A 133 -2.35 -18.50 18.40
N PHE A 134 -2.26 -18.35 17.09
CA PHE A 134 -1.19 -18.91 16.25
C PHE A 134 0.06 -18.03 16.28
N TYR A 135 0.67 -17.86 17.45
CA TYR A 135 1.81 -16.95 17.64
C TYR A 135 3.03 -17.27 16.77
N ALA A 136 3.38 -18.55 16.64
CA ALA A 136 4.51 -18.96 15.81
C ALA A 136 4.29 -18.62 14.32
N ALA A 137 3.08 -18.83 13.81
CA ALA A 137 2.70 -18.47 12.45
C ALA A 137 2.69 -16.94 12.25
N ALA A 138 2.21 -16.18 13.25
CA ALA A 138 2.22 -14.72 13.23
C ALA A 138 3.66 -14.17 13.15
N ILE A 139 4.56 -14.69 13.98
CA ILE A 139 5.98 -14.30 13.99
C ILE A 139 6.64 -14.68 12.65
N ALA A 140 6.39 -15.88 12.13
CA ALA A 140 6.92 -16.31 10.84
C ALA A 140 6.44 -15.41 9.70
N LEU A 141 5.14 -15.07 9.66
CA LEU A 141 4.58 -14.17 8.65
C LEU A 141 5.16 -12.76 8.76
N ALA A 142 5.33 -12.24 9.98
CA ALA A 142 5.97 -10.95 10.21
C ALA A 142 7.42 -10.93 9.70
N ALA A 143 8.20 -11.97 10.04
CA ALA A 143 9.58 -12.11 9.59
C ALA A 143 9.69 -12.24 8.06
N LEU A 144 8.85 -13.06 7.43
CA LEU A 144 8.82 -13.21 5.97
C LEU A 144 8.38 -11.92 5.27
N SER A 145 7.42 -11.18 5.83
CA SER A 145 6.98 -9.90 5.30
C SER A 145 8.09 -8.84 5.35
N ALA A 146 8.77 -8.72 6.49
CA ALA A 146 9.91 -7.83 6.64
C ALA A 146 11.10 -8.24 5.76
N PHE A 147 11.38 -9.54 5.66
CA PHE A 147 12.43 -10.06 4.78
C PHE A 147 12.14 -9.75 3.31
N SER A 148 10.91 -9.98 2.86
CA SER A 148 10.47 -9.71 1.49
C SER A 148 10.72 -8.25 1.10
N MET A 149 10.33 -7.30 1.95
CA MET A 149 10.56 -5.88 1.70
C MET A 149 12.05 -5.52 1.60
N MET A 150 12.86 -6.03 2.52
CA MET A 150 14.29 -5.73 2.61
C MET A 150 15.11 -6.34 1.47
N TRP A 151 14.81 -7.58 1.07
CA TRP A 151 15.63 -8.34 0.13
C TRP A 151 15.14 -8.25 -1.31
N ILE A 152 13.83 -8.26 -1.55
CA ILE A 152 13.29 -8.20 -2.93
C ILE A 152 13.61 -6.85 -3.55
N SER A 153 13.52 -5.75 -2.79
CA SER A 153 13.90 -4.42 -3.28
C SER A 153 15.36 -4.34 -3.74
N ARG A 154 16.29 -5.05 -3.06
CA ARG A 154 17.68 -5.17 -3.50
C ARG A 154 17.83 -6.06 -4.73
N LEU A 155 17.11 -7.19 -4.80
CA LEU A 155 17.11 -8.08 -5.96
C LEU A 155 16.58 -7.37 -7.22
N GLU A 156 15.55 -6.54 -7.11
CA GLU A 156 15.03 -5.76 -8.23
C GLU A 156 16.09 -4.82 -8.84
N THR A 157 17.03 -4.31 -8.05
CA THR A 157 18.13 -3.50 -8.58
C THR A 157 19.12 -4.29 -9.43
N TRP A 158 19.18 -5.61 -9.24
CA TRP A 158 20.01 -6.52 -10.03
C TRP A 158 19.32 -6.94 -11.33
N LEU A 159 17.99 -6.93 -11.37
CA LEU A 159 17.27 -7.16 -12.61
C LEU A 159 17.40 -5.93 -13.54
N PRO A 160 17.57 -6.14 -14.86
CA PRO A 160 17.62 -5.05 -15.83
C PRO A 160 16.24 -4.40 -15.94
N SER A 161 15.96 -3.44 -15.05
CA SER A 161 14.78 -2.58 -15.13
C SER A 161 14.96 -1.58 -16.28
N ARG A 162 14.06 -1.64 -17.27
CA ARG A 162 13.96 -0.62 -18.32
C ARG A 162 13.30 0.61 -17.71
N GLN A 163 14.05 1.68 -17.55
CA GLN A 163 13.53 2.92 -16.98
C GLN A 163 12.44 3.49 -17.89
N ALA A 164 11.26 3.71 -17.32
CA ALA A 164 10.15 4.37 -17.96
C ALA A 164 10.06 5.81 -17.46
N VAL A 165 9.80 6.75 -18.35
CA VAL A 165 9.64 8.18 -18.07
C VAL A 165 8.25 8.58 -18.55
N ALA A 166 7.43 9.07 -17.64
CA ALA A 166 6.17 9.72 -17.98
C ALA A 166 6.48 11.15 -18.44
N ILE A 167 6.06 11.47 -19.66
CA ILE A 167 6.27 12.78 -20.28
C ILE A 167 4.89 13.40 -20.51
N THR A 168 4.69 14.60 -19.98
CA THR A 168 3.51 15.43 -20.26
C THR A 168 3.98 16.70 -20.97
N LEU A 169 3.46 16.92 -22.18
CA LEU A 169 3.75 18.08 -23.02
C LEU A 169 2.50 18.92 -23.19
N ARG A 170 2.62 20.23 -22.98
CA ARG A 170 1.57 21.20 -23.24
C ARG A 170 1.98 22.06 -24.43
N PHE A 171 1.10 22.13 -25.42
CA PHE A 171 1.37 22.81 -26.69
C PHE A 171 0.72 24.20 -26.74
N ARG A 172 1.19 25.06 -27.66
CA ARG A 172 0.60 26.37 -27.94
C ARG A 172 -0.83 26.22 -28.49
N PRO A 173 -1.72 27.20 -28.24
CA PRO A 173 -3.07 27.21 -28.81
C PRO A 173 -3.02 27.12 -30.34
N GLY A 174 -3.75 26.17 -30.92
CA GLY A 174 -3.83 25.97 -32.38
C GLY A 174 -2.68 25.17 -33.01
N PHE A 175 -1.72 24.65 -32.22
CA PHE A 175 -0.70 23.75 -32.72
C PHE A 175 -1.21 22.30 -32.74
N ALA A 176 -1.20 21.64 -33.89
CA ALA A 176 -1.60 20.23 -34.03
C ALA A 176 -0.36 19.33 -34.11
N PRO A 177 0.12 18.75 -32.99
CA PRO A 177 1.25 17.83 -33.02
C PRO A 177 0.88 16.53 -33.74
N SER A 178 1.80 16.00 -34.54
CA SER A 178 1.64 14.71 -35.21
C SER A 178 2.26 13.59 -34.37
N GLU A 179 1.44 12.58 -34.04
CA GLU A 179 1.85 11.35 -33.35
C GLU A 179 3.10 10.69 -33.95
N PRO A 180 3.22 10.50 -35.29
CA PRO A 180 4.41 9.89 -35.87
C PRO A 180 5.69 10.70 -35.68
N ALA A 181 5.62 12.04 -35.64
CA ALA A 181 6.79 12.88 -35.39
C ALA A 181 7.29 12.74 -33.94
N LEU A 182 6.37 12.63 -32.98
CA LEU A 182 6.68 12.35 -31.58
C LEU A 182 7.30 10.97 -31.37
N CYS A 183 6.76 9.94 -32.03
CA CYS A 183 7.31 8.59 -32.01
C CYS A 183 8.71 8.54 -32.63
N GLN A 184 8.93 9.20 -33.77
CA GLN A 184 10.24 9.28 -34.40
C GLN A 184 11.26 9.99 -33.50
N MET A 185 10.86 11.12 -32.92
CA MET A 185 11.70 11.91 -32.01
C MET A 185 12.10 11.13 -30.75
N ALA A 186 11.19 10.34 -30.17
CA ALA A 186 11.51 9.46 -29.05
C ALA A 186 12.50 8.35 -29.47
N GLY A 187 12.25 7.73 -30.63
CA GLY A 187 13.07 6.65 -31.19
C GLY A 187 14.51 7.08 -31.49
N GLU A 188 14.71 8.27 -32.06
CA GLU A 188 16.03 8.87 -32.33
C GLU A 188 16.84 9.10 -31.04
N ARG A 189 16.16 9.25 -29.91
CA ARG A 189 16.76 9.52 -28.58
C ARG A 189 16.89 8.27 -27.70
N GLY A 190 16.64 7.09 -28.27
CA GLY A 190 16.78 5.82 -27.57
C GLY A 190 15.61 5.45 -26.64
N TYR A 191 14.46 6.11 -26.80
CA TYR A 191 13.23 5.79 -26.09
C TYR A 191 12.19 5.20 -27.04
N ASP A 192 11.55 4.10 -26.67
CA ASP A 192 10.35 3.61 -27.35
C ASP A 192 9.13 4.11 -26.56
N ILE A 193 8.18 4.78 -27.21
CA ILE A 193 6.90 5.14 -26.58
C ILE A 193 6.11 3.84 -26.36
N ALA A 194 5.67 3.60 -25.13
CA ALA A 194 4.88 2.43 -24.79
C ALA A 194 3.52 2.49 -25.52
N SER A 195 3.27 1.53 -26.40
CA SER A 195 2.03 1.43 -27.17
C SER A 195 0.81 1.48 -26.24
N GLY A 196 -0.13 2.39 -26.53
CA GLY A 196 -1.38 2.53 -25.75
C GLY A 196 -1.27 3.39 -24.47
N THR A 197 -0.15 4.07 -24.22
CA THR A 197 0.00 5.02 -23.10
C THR A 197 -0.24 6.48 -23.49
N ILE A 198 -0.67 6.78 -24.72
CA ILE A 198 -0.91 8.16 -25.14
C ILE A 198 -2.30 8.61 -24.65
N ALA A 199 -2.33 9.64 -23.81
CA ALA A 199 -3.51 10.37 -23.42
C ALA A 199 -3.45 11.80 -23.97
N ILE A 200 -4.53 12.24 -24.62
CA ILE A 200 -4.65 13.57 -25.21
C ILE A 200 -5.80 14.30 -24.53
N GLU A 201 -5.51 15.47 -24.00
CA GLU A 201 -6.49 16.35 -23.34
C GLU A 201 -6.46 17.72 -24.03
N CYS A 202 -7.60 18.34 -24.22
CA CYS A 202 -7.70 19.67 -24.84
C CYS A 202 -8.49 20.58 -23.90
N ASN A 203 -7.89 21.66 -23.44
CA ASN A 203 -8.53 22.62 -22.55
C ASN A 203 -8.29 24.05 -23.06
N ASP A 204 -9.36 24.81 -23.28
CA ASP A 204 -9.31 26.18 -23.85
C ASP A 204 -8.45 26.32 -25.13
N GLY A 205 -8.51 25.32 -26.02
CA GLY A 205 -7.73 25.30 -27.27
C GLY A 205 -6.25 24.95 -27.10
N VAL A 206 -5.82 24.61 -25.88
CA VAL A 206 -4.48 24.12 -25.54
C VAL A 206 -4.50 22.60 -25.47
N LEU A 207 -3.70 21.96 -26.32
CA LEU A 207 -3.52 20.51 -26.32
C LEU A 207 -2.45 20.10 -25.30
N GLN A 208 -2.78 19.10 -24.49
CA GLN A 208 -1.88 18.44 -23.55
C GLN A 208 -1.79 16.96 -23.89
N TRP A 209 -0.57 16.48 -24.13
CA TRP A 209 -0.31 15.07 -24.43
C TRP A 209 0.50 14.46 -23.31
N SER A 210 0.06 13.33 -22.78
CA SER A 210 0.78 12.56 -21.77
C SER A 210 1.06 11.16 -22.30
N PHE A 211 2.31 10.69 -22.20
CA PHE A 211 2.71 9.36 -22.66
C PHE A 211 3.89 8.81 -21.86
N VAL A 212 4.08 7.49 -21.88
CA VAL A 212 5.20 6.83 -21.20
C VAL A 212 6.25 6.41 -22.21
N ALA A 213 7.47 6.89 -22.04
CA ALA A 213 8.63 6.58 -22.86
C ALA A 213 9.54 5.59 -22.11
N VAL A 214 9.80 4.42 -22.69
CA VAL A 214 10.63 3.36 -22.10
C VAL A 214 12.00 3.36 -22.75
N ALA A 215 13.06 3.43 -21.95
CA ALA A 215 14.43 3.39 -22.46
C ALA A 215 14.72 2.04 -23.14
N ARG A 216 15.19 2.10 -24.40
CA ARG A 216 15.50 0.93 -25.22
C ARG A 216 16.80 0.24 -24.78
N ASN A 217 17.75 1.01 -24.25
CA ASN A 217 19.01 0.52 -23.68
C ASN A 217 19.55 1.48 -22.60
N ARG A 218 19.91 0.95 -21.41
CA ARG A 218 20.41 1.72 -20.25
C ARG A 218 21.73 2.45 -20.53
N GLN A 219 22.54 2.00 -21.50
CA GLN A 219 23.79 2.68 -21.89
C GLN A 219 23.59 3.82 -22.90
N ARG A 220 22.43 3.91 -23.56
CA ARG A 220 22.11 4.97 -24.54
C ARG A 220 21.05 5.96 -24.06
N MET A 221 20.55 5.83 -22.82
CA MET A 221 19.58 6.78 -22.29
C MET A 221 20.24 8.15 -22.09
N MET A 222 19.59 9.20 -22.58
CA MET A 222 19.95 10.53 -22.15
C MET A 222 19.47 10.75 -20.71
N PRO A 223 20.28 11.36 -19.83
CA PRO A 223 19.80 11.84 -18.54
C PRO A 223 18.53 12.70 -18.69
N ILE A 224 17.61 12.61 -17.73
CA ILE A 224 16.33 13.34 -17.75
C ILE A 224 16.54 14.86 -17.87
N SER A 225 17.66 15.38 -17.35
CA SER A 225 18.09 16.78 -17.48
C SER A 225 18.36 17.15 -18.95
N THR A 226 19.17 16.38 -19.65
CA THR A 226 19.41 16.57 -21.10
C THR A 226 18.16 16.36 -21.94
N LEU A 227 17.27 15.44 -21.55
CA LEU A 227 15.99 15.27 -22.21
C LEU A 227 15.09 16.51 -22.02
N SER A 228 15.09 17.11 -20.82
CA SER A 228 14.34 18.34 -20.54
C SER A 228 14.83 19.54 -21.34
N GLU A 229 16.16 19.72 -21.49
CA GLU A 229 16.73 20.81 -22.29
C GLU A 229 16.37 20.71 -23.77
N GLN A 230 16.24 19.48 -24.31
CA GLN A 230 15.88 19.27 -25.71
C GLN A 230 14.38 19.38 -25.96
N ILE A 231 13.54 18.91 -25.02
CA ILE A 231 12.09 19.09 -25.08
C ILE A 231 11.72 20.57 -25.00
N ALA A 232 12.42 21.35 -24.17
CA ALA A 232 12.25 22.80 -24.08
C ALA A 232 12.54 23.54 -25.40
N ARG A 233 13.35 22.96 -26.29
CA ARG A 233 13.70 23.51 -27.60
C ARG A 233 12.75 23.07 -28.72
N PHE A 234 11.78 22.22 -28.44
CA PHE A 234 10.86 21.71 -29.45
C PHE A 234 9.81 22.77 -29.80
N GLU A 235 9.58 22.96 -31.10
CA GLU A 235 8.60 23.94 -31.59
C GLU A 235 7.19 23.60 -31.09
N GLY A 236 6.53 24.61 -30.54
CA GLY A 236 5.14 24.51 -30.09
C GLY A 236 4.95 24.06 -28.65
N VAL A 237 5.98 23.61 -27.91
CA VAL A 237 5.86 23.31 -26.47
C VAL A 237 5.89 24.60 -25.66
N THR A 238 4.86 24.81 -24.83
CA THR A 238 4.77 25.94 -23.89
C THR A 238 5.16 25.54 -22.48
N ASP A 239 4.81 24.33 -22.07
CA ASP A 239 5.09 23.79 -20.74
C ASP A 239 5.33 22.28 -20.82
N PHE A 240 6.16 21.72 -19.94
CA PHE A 240 6.45 20.29 -19.93
C PHE A 240 6.71 19.77 -18.52
N GLN A 241 6.27 18.55 -18.27
CA GLN A 241 6.53 17.83 -17.03
C GLN A 241 7.15 16.46 -17.33
N LEU A 242 8.24 16.15 -16.64
CA LEU A 242 9.02 14.92 -16.81
C LEU A 242 9.15 14.24 -15.45
N ASN A 243 8.50 13.09 -15.30
CA ASN A 243 8.57 12.28 -14.09
C ASN A 243 9.04 10.87 -14.43
N TYR A 244 9.90 10.28 -13.59
CA TYR A 244 10.14 8.84 -13.68
C TYR A 244 8.83 8.10 -13.43
N ALA A 245 8.41 7.25 -14.36
CA ALA A 245 7.29 6.36 -14.13
C ALA A 245 7.77 5.27 -13.18
N ARG A 246 7.20 5.23 -11.97
CA ARG A 246 7.44 4.20 -10.97
C ARG A 246 6.14 3.40 -10.79
N ASN A 247 6.26 2.09 -10.73
CA ASN A 247 5.23 1.26 -10.12
C ASN A 247 5.35 1.29 -8.58
#